data_AF-A0A0F0I8C0-F1
#
_entry.id   AF-A0A0F0I8C0-F1
#
_cell.length_a   1.000
_cell.length_b   1.000
_cell.length_c   1.000
_cell.angle_alpha   90.00
_cell.angle_beta   90.00
_cell.angle_gamma   90.00
#
_symmetry.space_group_name_H-M   'P 1'
#
loop_
_entity.id
_entity.type
_entity.pdbx_description
1 polymer ?
#
loop_
_entity_poly.entity_id
_entity_poly.type
_entity_poly.pdbx_seq_one_letter_code
_entity_poly.pdbx_strand_id
1 'polypeptide(L)'
;MPSAQPPASLASSSSETSCSPGPGIINTTDDRNDRSSSTPTASSSKHAGSSSAQDKEKPRLTEQEKKNNHIASEQKRRAAIREGFDRLTELVPGLEGQGRSESIVLRKTVDFIHMQLQERQELIAEIERRGGRIDDTFRS
;
A
#
# COMPACT_ATOMS: atom_id res chain seq x y z
N MET A 1 29.37 -60.51 -12.20
CA MET A 1 28.57 -60.00 -13.34
C MET A 1 27.17 -60.55 -13.13
N PRO A 2 26.08 -59.75 -13.14
CA PRO A 2 25.88 -58.42 -13.74
C PRO A 2 25.85 -57.29 -12.67
N SER A 3 26.62 -56.20 -12.81
CA SER A 3 26.47 -54.99 -13.64
C SER A 3 25.46 -53.98 -13.08
N ALA A 4 26.02 -52.93 -12.47
CA ALA A 4 25.35 -51.74 -11.94
C ALA A 4 24.88 -50.80 -13.05
N GLN A 5 23.72 -50.16 -12.86
CA GLN A 5 23.27 -49.00 -13.62
C GLN A 5 23.16 -47.79 -12.67
N PRO A 6 23.80 -46.65 -12.97
CA PRO A 6 23.54 -45.39 -12.28
C PRO A 6 22.33 -44.65 -12.92
N PRO A 7 21.51 -43.93 -12.13
CA PRO A 7 20.48 -43.05 -12.68
C PRO A 7 21.10 -41.79 -13.31
N ALA A 8 20.58 -41.43 -14.48
CA ALA A 8 21.02 -40.31 -15.31
C ALA A 8 20.88 -38.96 -14.62
N SER A 9 21.91 -38.13 -14.77
CA SER A 9 21.94 -36.71 -14.42
C SER A 9 20.94 -35.94 -15.30
N LEU A 10 19.92 -35.34 -14.69
CA LEU A 10 19.09 -34.34 -15.36
C LEU A 10 19.71 -32.97 -15.10
N ALA A 11 20.12 -32.35 -16.21
CA ALA A 11 20.84 -31.10 -16.29
C ALA A 11 20.03 -29.91 -15.74
N SER A 12 20.77 -28.97 -15.14
CA SER A 12 20.34 -27.59 -14.93
C SER A 12 19.85 -26.97 -16.24
N SER A 13 18.61 -26.48 -16.27
CA SER A 13 18.18 -25.47 -17.22
C SER A 13 18.19 -24.11 -16.53
N SER A 14 19.31 -23.41 -16.70
CA SER A 14 19.37 -21.94 -16.64
C SER A 14 18.86 -21.40 -17.97
N SER A 15 17.86 -20.53 -17.95
CA SER A 15 17.48 -19.63 -19.06
C SER A 15 16.68 -18.51 -18.42
N GLU A 16 17.30 -17.40 -18.01
CA GLU A 16 17.63 -16.23 -18.84
C GLU A 16 16.44 -15.66 -19.60
N THR A 17 16.26 -14.37 -19.36
CA THR A 17 15.25 -13.44 -19.82
C THR A 17 15.00 -13.49 -21.32
N SER A 18 13.73 -13.55 -21.74
CA SER A 18 13.32 -13.14 -23.08
C SER A 18 12.40 -11.93 -23.00
N CYS A 19 13.00 -10.77 -23.25
CA CYS A 19 12.32 -9.53 -23.61
C CYS A 19 12.05 -9.60 -25.12
N SER A 20 10.79 -9.54 -25.54
CA SER A 20 10.43 -9.55 -26.95
C SER A 20 10.60 -8.14 -27.56
N PRO A 21 11.35 -7.96 -28.67
CA PRO A 21 11.27 -6.78 -29.50
C PRO A 21 10.37 -7.08 -30.71
N GLY A 22 9.21 -6.43 -30.80
CA GLY A 22 8.40 -6.42 -32.02
C GLY A 22 8.79 -5.23 -32.91
N PRO A 23 9.02 -5.43 -34.23
CA PRO A 23 9.28 -4.34 -35.16
C PRO A 23 7.95 -3.80 -35.69
N GLY A 24 7.70 -2.51 -35.47
CA GLY A 24 6.54 -1.80 -36.00
C GLY A 24 6.88 -0.33 -36.21
N ILE A 25 7.55 -0.03 -37.32
CA ILE A 25 7.76 1.33 -37.80
C ILE A 25 6.39 1.88 -38.22
N ILE A 26 5.90 2.90 -37.51
CA ILE A 26 4.92 3.84 -38.03
C ILE A 26 5.38 5.24 -37.62
N ASN A 27 5.88 5.98 -38.61
CA ASN A 27 6.32 7.35 -38.46
C ASN A 27 5.14 8.25 -38.86
N THR A 28 4.42 8.80 -37.89
CA THR A 28 3.44 9.89 -38.11
C THR A 28 3.51 10.85 -36.93
N THR A 29 4.26 11.93 -37.15
CA THR A 29 4.00 13.34 -36.80
C THR A 29 3.23 13.66 -35.51
N ASP A 30 3.95 14.35 -34.61
CA ASP A 30 3.53 15.51 -33.80
C ASP A 30 2.10 15.50 -33.24
N ASP A 31 1.94 15.12 -31.97
CA ASP A 31 0.90 15.68 -31.12
C ASP A 31 1.44 15.86 -29.70
N ARG A 32 1.74 17.11 -29.38
CA ARG A 32 2.20 17.56 -28.06
C ARG A 32 1.02 17.49 -27.08
N ASN A 33 0.86 16.36 -26.40
CA ASN A 33 -0.07 16.27 -25.30
C ASN A 33 0.61 16.70 -23.99
N ASP A 34 0.56 18.01 -23.75
CA ASP A 34 0.92 18.70 -22.51
C ASP A 34 0.02 18.19 -21.36
N ARG A 35 0.39 17.05 -20.79
CA ARG A 35 -0.32 16.43 -19.67
C ARG A 35 0.05 17.18 -18.39
N SER A 36 -0.61 18.32 -18.22
CA SER A 36 -0.54 19.21 -17.07
C SER A 36 -0.71 18.43 -15.76
N SER A 37 0.38 18.31 -15.02
CA SER A 37 0.37 17.86 -13.63
C SER A 37 -0.09 19.01 -12.75
N SER A 38 -1.35 18.98 -12.33
CA SER A 38 -1.93 19.95 -11.40
C SER A 38 -1.35 19.75 -10.01
N THR A 39 -0.25 20.42 -9.69
CA THR A 39 0.12 20.74 -8.30
C THR A 39 -0.61 22.02 -7.89
N PRO A 40 -1.29 22.07 -6.73
CA PRO A 40 -1.88 23.31 -6.25
C PRO A 40 -0.75 24.23 -5.75
N THR A 41 -0.49 25.29 -6.49
CA THR A 41 0.32 26.43 -6.06
C THR A 41 -0.52 27.31 -5.14
N ALA A 42 -0.22 27.27 -3.85
CA ALA A 42 -0.69 28.27 -2.90
C ALA A 42 0.22 29.51 -2.99
N SER A 43 -0.34 30.61 -3.44
CA SER A 43 0.33 31.90 -3.64
C SER A 43 0.50 32.73 -2.35
N SER A 44 1.53 33.59 -2.38
CA SER A 44 1.91 34.70 -1.48
C SER A 44 2.98 34.34 -0.43
N SER A 45 4.09 35.05 -0.26
CA SER A 45 4.37 36.48 -0.48
C SER A 45 5.86 36.77 -0.73
N LYS A 46 6.10 37.94 -1.33
CA LYS A 46 7.36 38.55 -1.77
C LYS A 46 8.41 38.66 -0.65
N HIS A 47 9.67 38.34 -0.95
CA HIS A 47 10.83 39.07 -0.43
C HIS A 47 11.98 39.01 -1.45
N ALA A 48 12.24 40.15 -2.10
CA ALA A 48 13.51 40.41 -2.76
C ALA A 48 14.52 40.83 -1.69
N GLY A 49 15.64 40.12 -1.62
CA GLY A 49 16.74 40.39 -0.70
C GLY A 49 17.96 39.59 -1.11
N SER A 50 18.85 40.24 -1.86
CA SER A 50 20.18 39.75 -2.24
C SER A 50 21.02 39.45 -1.01
N SER A 51 21.54 38.23 -0.89
CA SER A 51 22.85 37.94 -0.28
C SER A 51 23.24 36.48 -0.50
N SER A 52 24.33 36.32 -1.24
CA SER A 52 25.15 35.13 -1.43
C SER A 52 25.43 34.37 -0.14
N ALA A 53 25.09 33.07 -0.07
CA ALA A 53 25.87 32.05 0.61
C ALA A 53 25.17 30.68 0.53
N GLN A 54 25.88 29.71 -0.04
CA GLN A 54 25.60 28.28 0.09
C GLN A 54 24.38 27.78 -0.69
N ASP A 55 24.50 27.82 -2.01
CA ASP A 55 23.89 26.78 -2.84
C ASP A 55 24.58 25.46 -2.46
N LYS A 56 24.15 24.87 -1.34
CA LYS A 56 24.29 23.44 -1.11
C LYS A 56 23.35 22.81 -2.12
N GLU A 57 23.80 22.76 -3.37
CA GLU A 57 23.25 21.98 -4.45
C GLU A 57 23.04 20.59 -3.87
N LYS A 58 21.81 20.29 -3.43
CA LYS A 58 21.41 18.90 -3.36
C LYS A 58 21.48 18.47 -4.83
N PRO A 59 22.40 17.56 -5.21
CA PRO A 59 22.42 17.09 -6.58
C PRO A 59 21.00 16.63 -6.91
N ARG A 60 20.49 17.08 -8.06
CA ARG A 60 19.22 16.55 -8.59
C ARG A 60 19.36 15.03 -8.57
N LEU A 61 18.47 14.34 -7.84
CA LEU A 61 18.46 12.88 -7.72
C LEU A 61 18.71 12.29 -9.09
N THR A 62 19.82 11.57 -9.24
CA THR A 62 20.15 10.88 -10.48
C THR A 62 18.99 9.96 -10.87
N GLU A 63 18.84 9.63 -12.16
CA GLU A 63 17.75 8.74 -12.60
C GLU A 63 17.76 7.42 -11.83
N GLN A 64 18.97 6.93 -11.49
CA GLN A 64 19.17 5.75 -10.67
C GLN A 64 18.71 5.96 -9.21
N GLU A 65 19.06 7.08 -8.58
CA GLU A 65 18.59 7.40 -7.23
C GLU A 65 17.06 7.60 -7.17
N LYS A 66 16.47 8.23 -8.18
CA LYS A 66 15.02 8.38 -8.29
C LYS A 66 14.32 7.02 -8.38
N LYS A 67 14.86 6.09 -9.18
CA LYS A 67 14.36 4.72 -9.28
C LYS A 67 14.47 3.97 -7.95
N ASN A 68 15.63 4.05 -7.28
CA ASN A 68 15.84 3.44 -5.97
C ASN A 68 14.88 4.01 -4.92
N ASN A 69 14.71 5.33 -4.88
CA ASN A 69 13.80 5.99 -3.95
C ASN A 69 12.35 5.60 -4.20
N HIS A 70 11.93 5.51 -5.47
CA HIS A 70 10.59 5.05 -5.81
C HIS A 70 10.31 3.64 -5.31
N ILE A 71 11.25 2.70 -5.52
CA ILE A 71 11.15 1.32 -5.01
C ILE A 71 11.07 1.31 -3.48
N ALA A 72 11.95 2.05 -2.80
CA ALA A 72 11.98 2.11 -1.34
C ALA A 72 10.69 2.70 -0.76
N SER A 73 10.18 3.79 -1.35
CA SER A 73 8.94 4.43 -0.93
C SER A 73 7.74 3.50 -1.09
N GLU A 74 7.66 2.79 -2.21
CA GLU A 74 6.58 1.83 -2.45
C GLU A 74 6.67 0.61 -1.53
N GLN A 75 7.88 0.09 -1.26
CA GLN A 75 8.07 -0.98 -0.28
C GLN A 75 7.62 -0.55 1.12
N LYS A 76 8.00 0.65 1.56
CA LYS A 76 7.56 1.23 2.83
C LYS A 76 6.04 1.37 2.89
N ARG A 77 5.43 1.92 1.82
CA ARG A 77 3.97 2.04 1.71
C ARG A 77 3.29 0.68 1.84
N ARG A 78 3.77 -0.34 1.12
CA ARG A 78 3.20 -1.70 1.19
C ARG A 78 3.41 -2.36 2.55
N ALA A 79 4.54 -2.12 3.22
CA ALA A 79 4.78 -2.61 4.57
C ALA A 79 3.80 -2.00 5.58
N ALA A 80 3.57 -0.69 5.50
CA ALA A 80 2.59 -0.01 6.36
C ALA A 80 1.16 -0.52 6.15
N ILE A 81 0.76 -0.77 4.90
CA ILE A 81 -0.55 -1.35 4.59
C ILE A 81 -0.68 -2.75 5.22
N ARG A 82 0.34 -3.60 5.07
CA ARG A 82 0.34 -4.96 5.65
C ARG A 82 0.25 -4.93 7.17
N GLU A 83 1.03 -4.07 7.81
CA GLU A 83 0.95 -3.88 9.27
C GLU A 83 -0.46 -3.46 9.71
N GLY A 84 -1.15 -2.62 8.93
CA GLY A 84 -2.55 -2.28 9.19
C GLY A 84 -3.49 -3.48 9.13
N PHE A 85 -3.31 -4.38 8.17
CA PHE A 85 -4.08 -5.63 8.09
C PHE A 85 -3.76 -6.60 9.22
N ASP A 86 -2.49 -6.73 9.61
CA ASP A 86 -2.08 -7.57 10.73
C ASP A 86 -2.76 -7.08 12.03
N ARG A 87 -2.77 -5.76 12.28
CA ARG A 87 -3.50 -5.15 13.42
C ARG A 87 -5.00 -5.41 13.37
N LEU A 88 -5.64 -5.35 12.20
CA LEU A 88 -7.06 -5.68 12.07
C LEU A 88 -7.34 -7.13 12.45
N THR A 89 -6.45 -8.06 12.09
CA THR A 89 -6.62 -9.47 12.43
C THR A 89 -6.42 -9.79 13.91
N GLU A 90 -5.77 -8.91 14.67
CA GLU A 90 -5.66 -9.03 16.13
C GLU A 90 -6.91 -8.52 16.86
N LEU A 91 -7.63 -7.56 16.25
CA LEU A 91 -8.82 -6.93 16.84
C LEU A 91 -10.11 -7.68 16.53
N VAL A 92 -10.20 -8.30 15.35
CA VAL A 92 -11.41 -8.98 14.89
C VAL A 92 -11.31 -10.47 15.23
N PRO A 93 -12.22 -11.01 16.07
CA PRO A 93 -12.17 -12.40 16.49
C PRO A 93 -12.20 -13.38 15.30
N GLY A 94 -11.33 -14.40 15.34
CA GLY A 94 -11.32 -15.48 14.36
C GLY A 94 -10.64 -15.15 13.04
N LEU A 95 -9.88 -14.06 12.97
CA LEU A 95 -9.06 -13.68 11.81
C LEU A 95 -7.56 -13.83 12.05
N GLU A 96 -7.14 -14.40 13.18
CA GLU A 96 -5.74 -14.44 13.58
C GLU A 96 -4.87 -15.12 12.51
N GLY A 97 -3.83 -14.44 12.05
CA GLY A 97 -2.94 -14.96 11.00
C GLY A 97 -3.51 -14.89 9.56
N GLN A 98 -4.72 -14.32 9.36
CA GLN A 98 -5.31 -14.15 8.03
C GLN A 98 -4.99 -12.79 7.36
N GLY A 99 -3.99 -12.03 7.85
CA GLY A 99 -3.63 -10.70 7.34
C GLY A 99 -3.28 -10.65 5.84
N ARG A 100 -3.06 -11.81 5.21
CA ARG A 100 -2.81 -11.95 3.76
C ARG A 100 -4.09 -11.99 2.91
N SER A 101 -5.26 -12.16 3.51
CA SER A 101 -6.55 -12.28 2.81
C SER A 101 -7.34 -10.98 2.86
N GLU A 102 -6.83 -9.92 2.21
CA GLU A 102 -7.35 -8.54 2.30
C GLU A 102 -8.89 -8.45 2.23
N SER A 103 -9.49 -9.09 1.23
CA SER A 103 -10.95 -9.02 1.03
C SER A 103 -11.76 -9.72 2.12
N ILE A 104 -11.22 -10.80 2.70
CA ILE A 104 -11.85 -11.52 3.81
C ILE A 104 -11.76 -10.67 5.08
N VAL A 105 -10.58 -10.12 5.36
CA VAL A 105 -10.35 -9.26 6.53
C VAL A 105 -11.33 -8.10 6.51
N LEU A 106 -11.39 -7.33 5.42
CA LEU A 106 -12.29 -6.18 5.33
C LEU A 106 -13.77 -6.54 5.53
N ARG A 107 -14.25 -7.61 4.88
CA ARG A 107 -15.66 -8.03 5.04
C ARG A 107 -15.97 -8.41 6.48
N LYS A 108 -15.13 -9.25 7.08
CA LYS A 108 -15.30 -9.71 8.46
C LYS A 108 -15.16 -8.58 9.47
N THR A 109 -14.30 -7.60 9.22
CA THR A 109 -14.21 -6.38 10.04
C THR A 109 -15.51 -5.57 9.99
N VAL A 110 -16.12 -5.40 8.82
CA VAL A 110 -17.42 -4.68 8.70
C VAL A 110 -18.52 -5.43 9.44
N ASP A 111 -18.60 -6.76 9.28
CA ASP A 111 -19.55 -7.59 10.01
C ASP A 111 -19.38 -7.43 11.53
N PHE A 112 -18.14 -7.45 12.00
CA PHE A 112 -17.81 -7.27 13.42
C PHE A 112 -18.19 -5.88 13.94
N ILE A 113 -17.97 -4.81 13.16
CA ILE A 113 -18.40 -3.46 13.53
C ILE A 113 -19.92 -3.39 13.72
N HIS A 114 -20.70 -3.95 12.80
CA HIS A 114 -22.15 -3.98 12.93
C HIS A 114 -22.60 -4.77 14.17
N MET A 115 -21.97 -5.91 14.45
CA MET A 115 -22.23 -6.70 15.64
C MET A 115 -21.93 -5.92 16.93
N GLN A 116 -20.79 -5.24 17.02
CA GLN A 116 -20.45 -4.43 18.19
C GLN A 116 -21.40 -3.23 18.39
N LEU A 117 -21.87 -2.61 17.30
CA LEU A 117 -22.85 -1.53 17.38
C LEU A 117 -24.20 -2.02 17.89
N GLN A 118 -24.64 -3.20 17.42
CA GLN A 118 -25.87 -3.83 17.91
C GLN A 118 -25.75 -4.22 19.39
N GLU A 119 -24.66 -4.89 19.78
CA GLU A 119 -24.40 -5.27 21.17
C GLU A 119 -24.39 -4.03 22.08
N ARG A 120 -23.75 -2.94 21.65
CA ARG A 120 -23.77 -1.67 22.37
C ARG A 120 -25.20 -1.16 22.59
N GLN A 121 -26.05 -1.18 21.55
CA GLN A 121 -27.44 -0.75 21.67
C GLN A 121 -28.24 -1.62 22.63
N GLU A 122 -28.05 -2.95 22.59
CA GLU A 122 -28.70 -3.89 23.48
C GLU A 122 -28.29 -3.67 24.95
N LEU A 123 -26.99 -3.47 25.20
CA LEU A 123 -26.48 -3.14 26.54
C LEU A 123 -27.02 -1.81 27.06
N ILE A 124 -27.12 -0.80 26.18
CA ILE A 124 -27.70 0.50 26.53
C ILE A 124 -29.16 0.33 26.96
N ALA A 125 -29.96 -0.34 26.14
CA ALA A 125 -31.37 -0.60 26.43
C ALA A 125 -31.55 -1.40 27.73
N GLU A 126 -30.67 -2.36 27.99
CA GLU A 126 -30.71 -3.17 29.22
C GLU A 126 -30.40 -2.35 30.47
N ILE A 127 -29.42 -1.45 30.41
CA ILE A 127 -29.10 -0.54 31.52
C ILE A 127 -30.29 0.38 31.81
N GLU A 128 -30.91 0.95 30.78
CA GLU A 128 -32.09 1.80 30.94
C GLU A 128 -33.29 1.04 31.53
N ARG A 129 -33.51 -0.20 31.07
CA ARG A 129 -34.55 -1.08 31.62
C ARG A 129 -34.38 -1.32 33.12
N ARG A 130 -33.13 -1.37 33.59
CA ARG A 130 -32.78 -1.49 35.02
C ARG A 130 -32.79 -0.17 35.78
N GLY A 131 -33.14 0.94 35.11
CA GLY A 131 -33.20 2.28 35.70
C GLY A 131 -31.85 3.00 35.74
N GLY A 132 -30.81 2.49 35.07
CA GLY A 132 -29.54 3.18 34.91
C GLY A 132 -29.64 4.33 33.90
N ARG A 133 -28.88 5.40 34.12
CA ARG A 133 -28.79 6.53 33.20
C ARG A 133 -27.54 6.39 32.33
N ILE A 134 -27.73 6.52 31.01
CA ILE A 134 -26.64 6.52 30.04
C ILE A 134 -26.42 7.93 29.50
N ASP A 135 -25.15 8.34 29.55
CA ASP A 135 -24.66 9.60 28.99
C ASP A 135 -24.84 9.61 27.47
N ASP A 136 -25.26 10.74 26.91
CA ASP A 136 -25.60 10.88 25.50
C ASP A 136 -24.39 10.64 24.58
N THR A 137 -23.16 10.78 25.07
CA THR A 137 -21.94 10.39 24.36
C THR A 137 -21.92 8.90 23.97
N PHE A 138 -22.62 8.04 24.71
CA PHE A 138 -22.74 6.63 24.40
C PHE A 138 -23.91 6.28 23.48
N ARG A 139 -24.76 7.24 23.09
CA ARG A 139 -25.88 7.00 22.17
C ARG A 139 -25.54 7.23 20.69
N SER A 140 -24.51 8.03 20.40
CA SER A 140 -24.04 8.30 19.03
C SER A 140 -23.16 7.21 18.46
#